data_AF-A0A151R0D6-F1
#
_entry.id   AF-A0A151R0D6-F1
#
_cell.length_a   1.000
_cell.length_b   1.000
_cell.length_c   1.000
_cell.angle_alpha   90.00
_cell.angle_beta   90.00
_cell.angle_gamma   90.00
#
_symmetry.space_group_name_H-M   'P 1'
#
loop_
_entity.id
_entity.type
_entity.pdbx_description
1 polymer ?
#
loop_
_entity_poly.entity_id
_entity_poly.type
_entity_poly.pdbx_seq_one_letter_code
_entity_poly.pdbx_strand_id
1 'polypeptide(L)'
;MAVKWMFRYLKRTLDIGLRFRKSKTNKNQIIGYVNADYAGDIDKKRSITDYIFTLYGNVASWKENLQYVVSLSTTEFEYITLTEAIKEAIWMKRFVEKLEGKDLKTEVMCDSQSAICLFKNQTFHERTKHINVRFYLIRDIIAKGVIQVSKIGTKNNPADMLTKVILAYKFEHCLDLLSI
;
A
#
# COMPACT_ATOMS: atom_id res chain seq x y z
N MET A 1 11.81 1.40 -28.40
CA MET A 1 12.39 0.65 -27.24
C MET A 1 11.31 0.12 -26.29
N ALA A 2 10.35 0.92 -25.83
CA ALA A 2 9.30 0.50 -24.88
C ALA A 2 8.48 -0.75 -25.31
N VAL A 3 8.07 -0.80 -26.59
CA VAL A 3 7.29 -1.92 -27.15
C VAL A 3 8.00 -3.28 -27.00
N LYS A 4 9.34 -3.31 -27.15
CA LYS A 4 10.14 -4.54 -26.98
C LYS A 4 10.12 -5.05 -25.54
N TRP A 5 10.16 -4.14 -24.56
CA TRP A 5 10.08 -4.49 -23.14
C TRP A 5 8.69 -5.02 -22.77
N MET A 6 7.64 -4.40 -23.30
CA MET A 6 6.26 -4.87 -23.13
C MET A 6 6.07 -6.29 -23.65
N PHE A 7 6.51 -6.60 -24.87
CA PHE A 7 6.41 -7.97 -25.41
C PHE A 7 7.23 -8.99 -24.60
N ARG A 8 8.41 -8.59 -24.10
CA ARG A 8 9.22 -9.46 -23.21
C ARG A 8 8.52 -9.73 -21.89
N TYR A 9 7.90 -8.69 -21.30
CA TYR A 9 7.11 -8.82 -20.09
C TYR A 9 5.94 -9.78 -20.32
N LEU A 10 5.10 -9.50 -21.33
CA LEU A 10 3.94 -10.34 -21.68
C LEU A 10 4.35 -11.79 -21.92
N LYS A 11 5.43 -12.03 -22.68
CA LYS A 11 5.93 -13.39 -22.94
C LYS A 11 6.39 -14.10 -21.67
N ARG A 12 7.00 -13.39 -20.71
CA ARG A 12 7.51 -13.97 -19.46
C ARG A 12 6.40 -14.20 -18.43
N THR A 13 5.32 -13.42 -18.49
CA THR A 13 4.21 -13.48 -17.52
C THR A 13 2.98 -14.25 -18.01
N LEU A 14 3.07 -14.97 -19.13
CA LEU A 14 1.96 -15.77 -19.69
C LEU A 14 1.32 -16.72 -18.67
N ASP A 15 2.15 -17.38 -17.86
CA ASP A 15 1.72 -18.37 -16.86
C ASP A 15 1.59 -17.78 -15.44
N ILE A 16 1.81 -16.46 -15.30
CA ILE A 16 1.74 -15.74 -14.03
C ILE A 16 0.34 -15.15 -13.88
N GLY A 17 -0.33 -15.49 -12.78
CA GLY A 17 -1.67 -14.99 -12.50
C GLY A 17 -2.08 -15.28 -11.05
N LEU A 18 -3.08 -14.56 -10.57
CA LEU A 18 -3.57 -14.71 -9.20
C LEU A 18 -4.10 -16.12 -8.97
N ARG A 19 -3.59 -16.79 -7.92
CA ARG A 19 -4.00 -18.14 -7.52
C ARG A 19 -4.56 -18.12 -6.12
N PHE A 20 -5.88 -18.17 -6.01
CA PHE A 20 -6.56 -18.22 -4.71
C PHE A 20 -6.39 -19.59 -4.06
N ARG A 21 -5.75 -19.63 -2.89
CA ARG A 21 -5.48 -20.85 -2.13
C ARG A 21 -5.82 -20.62 -0.66
N LYS A 22 -6.18 -21.69 0.04
CA LYS A 22 -6.35 -21.65 1.49
C LYS A 22 -4.98 -21.48 2.15
N SER A 23 -4.70 -20.31 2.72
CA SER A 23 -3.41 -20.06 3.38
C SER A 23 -3.24 -20.92 4.63
N LYS A 24 -2.05 -21.50 4.78
CA LYS A 24 -1.66 -22.29 5.97
C LYS A 24 -1.12 -21.41 7.11
N THR A 25 -0.58 -20.24 6.79
CA THR A 25 0.16 -19.36 7.71
C THR A 25 -0.62 -18.09 8.08
N ASN A 26 -1.27 -17.45 7.10
CA ASN A 26 -1.99 -16.18 7.29
C ASN A 26 -3.48 -16.41 7.46
N LYS A 27 -3.85 -17.19 8.48
CA LYS A 27 -5.24 -17.47 8.80
C LYS A 27 -5.84 -16.24 9.48
N ASN A 28 -6.77 -15.57 8.79
CA ASN A 28 -7.60 -14.48 9.32
C ASN A 28 -6.93 -13.11 9.47
N GLN A 29 -6.24 -12.64 8.43
CA GLN A 29 -5.75 -11.26 8.40
C GLN A 29 -5.88 -10.61 7.03
N ILE A 30 -5.98 -9.29 7.07
CA ILE A 30 -5.84 -8.37 5.94
C ILE A 30 -4.48 -7.70 6.09
N ILE A 31 -3.62 -7.83 5.08
CA ILE A 31 -2.31 -7.16 5.06
C ILE A 31 -2.25 -6.25 3.83
N GLY A 32 -2.10 -4.95 4.06
CA GLY A 32 -1.81 -3.96 3.03
C GLY A 32 -0.32 -3.67 2.93
N TYR A 33 0.18 -3.56 1.72
CA TYR A 33 1.52 -3.11 1.38
C TYR A 33 1.38 -1.80 0.63
N VAL A 34 2.05 -0.76 1.09
CA VAL A 34 1.99 0.58 0.52
C VAL A 34 3.39 0.96 0.06
N ASN A 35 3.54 1.39 -1.19
CA ASN A 35 4.74 2.07 -1.64
C ASN A 35 4.36 3.53 -1.98
N ALA A 36 5.06 4.44 -1.33
CA ALA A 36 4.85 5.86 -1.51
C ALA A 36 6.11 6.45 -2.13
N ASP A 37 6.18 6.44 -3.46
CA ASP A 37 7.29 7.06 -4.18
C ASP A 37 6.91 8.46 -4.68
N TYR A 38 7.66 9.47 -4.24
CA TYR A 38 7.39 10.88 -4.55
C TYR A 38 8.03 11.28 -5.88
N ALA A 39 7.30 12.07 -6.69
CA ALA A 39 7.78 12.65 -7.94
C ALA A 39 8.20 11.65 -9.05
N GLY A 40 7.49 10.52 -9.17
CA GLY A 40 7.69 9.56 -10.28
C GLY A 40 7.31 10.09 -11.67
N ASP A 41 6.46 11.13 -11.75
CA ASP A 41 6.10 11.81 -13.01
C ASP A 41 7.01 13.04 -13.23
N ILE A 42 7.98 12.92 -14.14
CA ILE A 42 8.95 13.98 -14.49
C ILE A 42 8.25 15.18 -15.15
N ASP A 43 7.14 14.96 -15.88
CA ASP A 43 6.49 15.98 -16.69
C ASP A 43 5.54 16.85 -15.86
N LYS A 44 4.87 16.28 -14.86
CA LYS A 44 3.88 17.02 -14.03
C LYS A 44 4.24 17.10 -12.55
N LYS A 45 5.36 16.50 -12.12
CA LYS A 45 5.74 16.34 -10.69
C LYS A 45 4.62 15.76 -9.84
N ARG A 46 3.79 14.90 -10.44
CA ARG A 46 2.67 14.24 -9.77
C ARG A 46 3.15 12.93 -9.17
N SER A 47 2.68 12.65 -7.98
CA SER A 47 3.08 11.47 -7.22
C SER A 47 2.07 10.34 -7.45
N ILE A 48 2.51 9.08 -7.37
CA ILE A 48 1.66 7.91 -7.66
C ILE A 48 1.38 7.15 -6.37
N THR A 49 0.12 7.12 -5.95
CA THR A 49 -0.31 6.29 -4.82
C THR A 49 -0.44 4.86 -5.28
N ASP A 50 0.30 3.95 -4.64
CA ASP A 50 0.17 2.53 -4.89
C ASP A 50 -0.07 1.75 -3.58
N TYR A 51 -0.79 0.64 -3.71
CA TYR A 51 -0.90 -0.36 -2.65
C TYR A 51 -1.36 -1.71 -3.19
N ILE A 52 -1.05 -2.77 -2.43
CA ILE A 52 -1.54 -4.13 -2.64
C ILE A 52 -2.06 -4.66 -1.31
N PHE A 53 -3.27 -5.17 -1.29
CA PHE A 53 -3.89 -5.83 -0.15
C PHE A 53 -4.05 -7.33 -0.38
N THR A 54 -3.66 -8.09 0.63
CA THR A 54 -3.92 -9.52 0.73
C THR A 54 -5.02 -9.79 1.76
N LEU A 55 -5.90 -10.73 1.43
CA LEU A 55 -6.94 -11.27 2.30
C LEU A 55 -6.74 -12.78 2.39
N TYR A 56 -6.62 -13.31 3.60
CA TYR A 56 -6.31 -14.74 3.84
C TYR A 56 -5.06 -15.22 3.09
N GLY A 57 -4.07 -14.34 2.93
CA GLY A 57 -2.83 -14.62 2.20
C GLY A 57 -2.94 -14.63 0.67
N ASN A 58 -4.06 -14.19 0.10
CA ASN A 58 -4.24 -14.03 -1.35
C ASN A 58 -4.42 -12.57 -1.70
N VAL A 59 -3.86 -12.10 -2.82
CA VAL A 59 -4.11 -10.73 -3.30
C VAL A 59 -5.59 -10.54 -3.61
N ALA A 60 -6.20 -9.52 -3.04
CA ALA A 60 -7.64 -9.26 -3.12
C ALA A 60 -7.99 -7.85 -3.60
N SER A 61 -7.14 -6.85 -3.33
CA SER A 61 -7.30 -5.49 -3.82
C SER A 61 -5.92 -4.89 -4.13
N TRP A 62 -5.81 -4.12 -5.20
CA TRP A 62 -4.61 -3.37 -5.52
C TRP A 62 -5.00 -2.10 -6.25
N LYS A 63 -4.15 -1.09 -6.15
CA LYS A 63 -4.35 0.18 -6.84
C LYS A 63 -3.00 0.78 -7.17
N GLU A 64 -2.94 1.35 -8.36
CA GLU A 64 -1.91 2.31 -8.74
C GLU A 64 -2.68 3.49 -9.32
N ASN A 65 -2.49 4.68 -8.76
CA ASN A 65 -3.20 5.86 -9.22
C ASN A 65 -2.33 7.12 -9.14
N LEU A 66 -2.29 7.85 -10.24
CA LEU A 66 -1.67 9.18 -10.28
C LEU A 66 -2.50 10.11 -9.38
N GLN A 67 -1.87 10.71 -8.36
CA GLN A 67 -2.58 11.67 -7.53
C GLN A 67 -2.93 12.93 -8.34
N TYR A 68 -4.19 13.34 -8.19
CA TYR A 68 -4.69 14.59 -8.73
C TYR A 68 -4.15 15.80 -7.95
N VAL A 69 -3.86 15.62 -6.66
CA VAL A 69 -3.35 16.65 -5.76
C VAL A 69 -1.84 16.74 -5.89
N VAL A 70 -1.31 17.94 -6.13
CA VAL A 70 0.13 18.21 -6.08
C VAL A 70 0.51 18.38 -4.62
N SER A 71 1.19 17.40 -4.06
CA SER A 71 1.79 17.47 -2.72
C SER A 71 2.97 18.44 -2.71
N LEU A 72 3.02 19.31 -1.70
CA LEU A 72 4.09 20.31 -1.55
C LEU A 72 5.36 19.71 -0.91
N SER A 73 5.28 18.49 -0.38
CA SER A 73 6.42 17.75 0.16
C SER A 73 6.28 16.23 -0.03
N THR A 74 7.42 15.53 0.00
CA THR A 74 7.50 14.05 0.03
C THR A 74 6.68 13.50 1.19
N THR A 75 6.88 14.05 2.38
CA THR A 75 6.20 13.63 3.61
C THR A 75 4.67 13.76 3.52
N GLU A 76 4.17 14.85 2.93
CA GLU A 76 2.73 15.04 2.71
C GLU A 76 2.18 14.01 1.74
N PHE A 77 2.90 13.73 0.65
CA PHE A 77 2.51 12.72 -0.31
C PHE A 77 2.42 11.33 0.32
N GLU A 78 3.46 10.91 1.04
CA GLU A 78 3.51 9.61 1.70
C GLU A 78 2.38 9.46 2.71
N TYR A 79 2.04 10.55 3.40
CA TYR A 79 0.90 10.60 4.30
C TYR A 79 -0.45 10.41 3.57
N ILE A 80 -0.66 11.08 2.44
CA ILE A 80 -1.88 10.92 1.64
C ILE A 80 -1.99 9.49 1.11
N THR A 81 -0.91 8.94 0.56
CA THR A 81 -0.86 7.55 0.04
C THR A 81 -1.22 6.54 1.13
N LEU A 82 -0.61 6.67 2.31
CA LEU A 82 -0.92 5.79 3.43
C LEU A 82 -2.35 6.00 3.98
N THR A 83 -2.88 7.23 3.94
CA THR A 83 -4.28 7.52 4.28
C THR A 83 -5.26 6.81 3.35
N GLU A 84 -5.01 6.82 2.04
CA GLU A 84 -5.86 6.12 1.06
C GLU A 84 -5.81 4.60 1.27
N ALA A 85 -4.64 4.04 1.51
CA ALA A 85 -4.51 2.61 1.85
C ALA A 85 -5.26 2.25 3.14
N ILE A 86 -5.21 3.11 4.18
CA ILE A 86 -5.96 2.85 5.42
C ILE A 86 -7.48 2.89 5.17
N LYS A 87 -7.99 3.79 4.33
CA LYS A 87 -9.41 3.79 3.96
C LYS A 87 -9.83 2.49 3.28
N GLU A 88 -9.02 2.00 2.34
CA GLU A 88 -9.23 0.71 1.68
C GLU A 88 -9.25 -0.43 2.71
N ALA A 89 -8.29 -0.44 3.64
CA ALA A 89 -8.18 -1.44 4.69
C ALA A 89 -9.44 -1.46 5.61
N ILE A 90 -9.98 -0.29 5.97
CA ILE A 90 -11.23 -0.17 6.74
C ILE A 90 -12.39 -0.74 5.94
N TRP A 91 -12.47 -0.38 4.65
CA TRP A 91 -13.53 -0.86 3.78
C TRP A 91 -13.50 -2.39 3.67
N MET A 92 -12.33 -2.98 3.41
CA MET A 92 -12.15 -4.44 3.34
C MET A 92 -12.49 -5.12 4.66
N LYS A 93 -12.02 -4.57 5.79
CA LYS A 93 -12.32 -5.10 7.13
C LYS A 93 -13.84 -5.15 7.37
N ARG A 94 -14.54 -4.03 7.17
CA ARG A 94 -16.00 -3.93 7.32
C ARG A 94 -16.76 -4.84 6.35
N PHE A 95 -16.26 -4.98 5.13
CA PHE A 95 -16.85 -5.85 4.13
C PHE A 95 -16.81 -7.32 4.58
N VAL A 96 -15.64 -7.79 5.04
CA VAL A 96 -15.49 -9.15 5.54
C VAL A 96 -16.26 -9.38 6.83
N GLU A 97 -16.24 -8.43 7.77
CA GLU A 97 -17.06 -8.48 8.98
C GLU A 97 -18.54 -8.64 8.66
N LYS A 98 -19.05 -7.94 7.65
CA LYS A 98 -20.45 -8.05 7.24
C LYS A 98 -20.78 -9.38 6.57
N LEU A 99 -19.86 -9.95 5.81
CA LEU A 99 -20.08 -11.21 5.10
C LEU A 99 -19.90 -12.44 6.00
N GLU A 100 -18.89 -12.43 6.87
CA GLU A 100 -18.50 -13.61 7.66
C GLU A 100 -18.76 -13.47 9.15
N GLY A 101 -19.11 -12.27 9.64
CA GLY A 101 -19.24 -12.00 11.08
C GLY A 101 -17.91 -12.05 11.83
N LYS A 102 -16.77 -12.00 11.12
CA LYS A 102 -15.43 -12.12 11.71
C LYS A 102 -14.71 -10.79 11.69
N ASP A 103 -14.20 -10.41 12.85
CA ASP A 103 -13.20 -9.35 12.97
C ASP A 103 -11.83 -9.91 12.55
N LEU A 104 -11.30 -9.40 11.43
CA LEU A 104 -9.98 -9.77 10.94
C LEU A 104 -8.93 -8.80 11.47
N LYS A 105 -7.76 -9.34 11.83
CA LYS A 105 -6.58 -8.51 12.09
C LYS A 105 -6.22 -7.77 10.80
N THR A 106 -6.13 -6.44 10.87
CA THR A 106 -5.82 -5.59 9.72
C THR A 106 -4.52 -4.83 9.98
N GLU A 107 -3.54 -5.03 9.11
CA GLU A 107 -2.24 -4.39 9.18
C GLU A 107 -1.92 -3.71 7.85
N VAL A 108 -1.41 -2.48 7.91
CA VAL A 108 -0.92 -1.74 6.74
C VAL A 108 0.57 -1.47 6.93
N MET A 109 1.37 -2.00 6.02
CA MET A 109 2.82 -1.91 6.01
C MET A 109 3.27 -0.85 5.02
N CYS A 110 4.16 0.04 5.45
CA CYS A 110 4.70 1.13 4.64
C CYS A 110 6.22 1.19 4.82
N ASP A 111 6.96 1.54 3.77
CA ASP A 111 8.42 1.69 3.84
C ASP A 111 8.87 3.11 4.23
N SER A 112 7.99 4.11 4.09
CA SER A 112 8.21 5.47 4.57
C SER A 112 8.15 5.56 6.11
N GLN A 113 9.32 5.78 6.71
CA GLN A 113 9.43 6.07 8.14
C GLN A 113 8.77 7.41 8.50
N SER A 114 8.89 8.41 7.64
CA SER A 114 8.33 9.76 7.82
C SER A 114 6.82 9.70 7.97
N ALA A 115 6.13 8.99 7.07
CA ALA A 115 4.69 8.80 7.15
C ALA A 115 4.29 8.08 8.44
N ILE A 116 4.96 6.97 8.77
CA ILE A 116 4.64 6.20 10.00
C ILE A 116 4.82 7.07 11.25
N CYS A 117 5.88 7.87 11.33
CA CYS A 117 6.10 8.79 12.45
C CYS A 117 4.99 9.83 12.56
N LEU A 118 4.48 10.35 11.45
CA LEU A 118 3.36 11.31 11.46
C LEU A 118 2.06 10.69 11.97
N PHE A 119 1.83 9.41 11.72
CA PHE A 119 0.67 8.69 12.26
C PHE A 119 0.82 8.36 13.75
N LYS A 120 2.04 8.15 14.24
CA LYS A 120 2.29 7.76 15.65
C LYS A 120 2.49 8.92 16.61
N ASN A 121 3.03 10.06 16.17
CA ASN A 121 3.41 11.16 17.07
C ASN A 121 2.40 12.31 17.08
N GLN A 122 1.99 12.76 18.28
CA GLN A 122 1.11 13.92 18.48
C GLN A 122 1.82 15.28 18.33
N THR A 123 3.15 15.32 18.40
CA THR A 123 3.97 16.51 18.64
C THR A 123 4.33 17.38 17.42
N PHE A 124 3.80 17.11 16.22
CA PHE A 124 4.07 17.97 15.06
C PHE A 124 3.11 19.17 14.99
N HIS A 125 3.67 20.35 15.26
CA HIS A 125 3.01 21.64 15.49
C HIS A 125 2.73 22.47 14.20
N GLU A 126 1.66 23.27 14.30
CA GLU A 126 1.29 24.52 13.58
C GLU A 126 1.22 24.58 12.04
N ARG A 127 2.07 23.88 11.27
CA ARG A 127 2.18 24.02 9.80
C ARG A 127 1.25 23.11 8.97
N THR A 128 0.57 22.15 9.59
CA THR A 128 -0.33 21.18 8.94
C THR A 128 -1.82 21.44 9.17
N LYS A 129 -2.20 22.66 9.59
CA LYS A 129 -3.60 23.03 9.91
C LYS A 129 -4.62 22.68 8.81
N HIS A 130 -4.26 22.82 7.54
CA HIS A 130 -5.14 22.56 6.39
C HIS A 130 -5.36 21.06 6.10
N ILE A 131 -4.57 20.17 6.71
CA ILE A 131 -4.68 18.69 6.57
C ILE A 131 -5.14 18.05 7.90
N ASN A 132 -5.21 18.82 8.99
CA ASN A 132 -5.44 18.33 10.36
C ASN A 132 -6.62 17.37 10.48
N VAL A 133 -7.74 17.59 9.80
CA VAL A 133 -8.92 16.70 9.91
C VAL A 133 -8.60 15.28 9.44
N ARG A 134 -7.86 15.13 8.33
CA ARG A 134 -7.43 13.81 7.83
C ARG A 134 -6.41 13.18 8.78
N PHE A 135 -5.51 13.98 9.37
CA PHE A 135 -4.58 13.55 10.42
C PHE A 135 -5.30 12.99 11.65
N TYR A 136 -6.26 13.72 12.18
CA TYR A 136 -7.00 13.32 13.37
C TYR A 136 -7.77 12.02 13.17
N LEU A 137 -8.51 11.89 12.06
CA LEU A 137 -9.32 10.69 11.80
C LEU A 137 -8.46 9.42 11.78
N ILE A 138 -7.37 9.43 11.04
CA ILE A 138 -6.55 8.23 10.90
C ILE A 138 -5.78 7.93 12.18
N ARG A 139 -5.31 8.95 12.89
CA ARG A 139 -4.70 8.77 14.21
C ARG A 139 -5.67 8.14 15.20
N ASP A 140 -6.92 8.59 15.22
CA ASP A 140 -7.96 8.01 16.07
C ASP A 140 -8.22 6.54 15.74
N ILE A 141 -8.27 6.18 14.44
CA ILE A 141 -8.41 4.79 13.98
C ILE A 141 -7.23 3.92 14.46
N ILE A 142 -6.00 4.42 14.36
CA ILE A 142 -4.79 3.70 14.80
C ILE A 142 -4.75 3.60 16.33
N ALA A 143 -5.08 4.68 17.04
CA ALA A 143 -5.09 4.73 18.50
C ALA A 143 -6.14 3.79 19.10
N LYS A 144 -7.29 3.64 18.44
CA LYS A 144 -8.33 2.65 18.78
C LYS A 144 -7.93 1.21 18.44
N GLY A 145 -6.78 1.00 17.79
CA GLY A 145 -6.30 -0.34 17.40
C GLY A 145 -7.11 -0.99 16.29
N VAL A 146 -7.96 -0.23 15.56
CA VAL A 146 -8.78 -0.78 14.47
C VAL A 146 -7.90 -1.29 13.34
N ILE A 147 -6.81 -0.58 13.06
CA ILE A 147 -5.78 -0.93 12.08
C ILE A 147 -4.40 -0.71 12.69
N GLN A 148 -3.52 -1.70 12.49
CA GLN A 148 -2.11 -1.59 12.84
C GLN A 148 -1.31 -1.01 11.66
N VAL A 149 -0.43 -0.05 11.93
CA VAL A 149 0.50 0.48 10.92
C VAL A 149 1.94 0.15 11.33
N SER A 150 2.65 -0.54 10.44
CA SER A 150 4.02 -1.02 10.68
C SER A 150 4.96 -0.70 9.53
N LYS A 151 6.26 -0.78 9.83
CA LYS A 151 7.31 -0.54 8.84
C LYS A 151 7.66 -1.82 8.12
N ILE A 152 7.82 -1.74 6.80
CA ILE A 152 8.45 -2.78 5.98
C ILE A 152 9.73 -2.24 5.35
N GLY A 153 10.71 -3.12 5.13
CA GLY A 153 11.88 -2.73 4.33
C GLY A 153 11.51 -2.68 2.85
N THR A 154 12.00 -1.69 2.10
CA THR A 154 11.75 -1.54 0.65
C THR A 154 12.05 -2.82 -0.13
N LYS A 155 13.11 -3.56 0.22
CA LYS A 155 13.41 -4.86 -0.42
C LYS A 155 12.28 -5.89 -0.29
N ASN A 156 11.51 -5.83 0.79
CA ASN A 156 10.42 -6.75 1.10
C ASN A 156 9.05 -6.14 0.80
N ASN A 157 8.98 -4.94 0.21
CA ASN A 157 7.72 -4.32 -0.16
C ASN A 157 7.30 -4.83 -1.56
N PRO A 158 6.21 -5.60 -1.69
CA PRO A 158 5.75 -6.06 -2.99
C PRO A 158 5.08 -4.95 -3.81
N ALA A 159 4.58 -3.88 -3.17
CA ALA A 159 3.95 -2.76 -3.86
C ALA A 159 4.92 -2.00 -4.79
N ASP A 160 6.23 -2.10 -4.54
CA ASP A 160 7.29 -1.57 -5.44
C ASP A 160 7.11 -2.00 -6.90
N MET A 161 6.58 -3.21 -7.15
CA MET A 161 6.44 -3.72 -8.51
C MET A 161 5.38 -3.00 -9.34
N LEU A 162 4.50 -2.21 -8.69
CA LEU A 162 3.46 -1.44 -9.37
C LEU A 162 4.05 -0.22 -10.08
N THR A 163 4.93 0.51 -9.39
CA THR A 163 5.39 1.83 -9.85
C THR A 163 6.85 1.87 -10.29
N LYS A 164 7.70 0.95 -9.81
CA LYS A 164 9.14 0.97 -10.10
C LYS A 164 9.48 0.04 -11.26
N VAL A 165 10.39 0.50 -12.13
CA VAL A 165 11.07 -0.37 -13.09
C VAL A 165 12.02 -1.27 -12.31
N ILE A 166 11.57 -2.48 -11.99
CA ILE A 166 12.34 -3.45 -11.21
C ILE A 166 13.00 -4.51 -12.08
N LEU A 167 14.10 -5.07 -11.57
CA LEU A 167 14.79 -6.20 -12.18
C LEU A 167 13.97 -7.48 -11.99
N ALA A 168 14.17 -8.43 -12.91
CA ALA A 168 13.40 -9.67 -12.94
C ALA A 168 13.40 -10.46 -11.62
N TYR A 169 14.54 -10.52 -10.92
CA TYR A 169 14.64 -11.23 -9.64
C TYR A 169 13.81 -10.54 -8.54
N LYS A 170 13.72 -9.20 -8.56
CA LYS A 170 12.90 -8.44 -7.59
C LYS A 170 11.43 -8.61 -7.93
N PHE A 171 11.07 -8.72 -9.21
CA PHE A 171 9.71 -9.04 -9.64
C PHE A 171 9.29 -10.42 -9.14
N GLU A 172 10.12 -11.45 -9.36
CA GLU A 172 9.88 -12.81 -8.83
C GLU A 172 9.77 -12.80 -7.29
N HIS A 173 10.66 -12.08 -6.60
CA HIS A 173 10.57 -11.93 -5.15
C HIS A 173 9.25 -11.26 -4.69
N CYS A 174 8.74 -10.25 -5.42
CA CYS A 174 7.46 -9.65 -5.11
C CYS A 174 6.29 -10.64 -5.31
N LEU A 175 6.34 -11.49 -6.35
CA LEU A 175 5.35 -12.55 -6.57
C LEU A 175 5.36 -13.56 -5.42
N ASP A 176 6.56 -13.99 -4.98
CA ASP A 176 6.71 -14.90 -3.84
C ASP A 176 6.10 -14.32 -2.56
N LEU A 177 6.36 -13.04 -2.27
CA LEU A 177 5.78 -12.33 -1.12
C LEU A 177 4.25 -12.29 -1.16
N LEU A 178 3.67 -12.25 -2.36
CA LEU A 178 2.22 -12.23 -2.59
C LEU A 178 1.61 -13.61 -2.83
N SER A 179 2.43 -14.67 -2.81
CA SER A 179 2.01 -16.05 -3.12
C SER A 179 1.37 -16.22 -4.51
N ILE A 180 1.87 -15.49 -5.52
CA ILE A 180 1.44 -15.56 -6.93
C ILE A 180 2.26 -16.62 -7.68
#